data_AF-F6HB13-F1
#
_entry.id   AF-F6HB13-F1
#
_cell.length_a   1.000
_cell.length_b   1.000
_cell.length_c   1.000
_cell.angle_alpha   90.00
_cell.angle_beta   90.00
_cell.angle_gamma   90.00
#
_symmetry.space_group_name_H-M   'P 1'
#
loop_
_entity.id
_entity.type
_entity.pdbx_description
1 polymer ?
#
loop_
_entity_poly.entity_id
_entity_poly.type
_entity_poly.pdbx_seq_one_letter_code
_entity_poly.pdbx_strand_id
1 'polypeptide(L)'
;MITEEALPTYQAQINITDGIRDETGASPSSWATWTRAWTAEENRDGDLLNKYLYLSGRVDMKQIEKTIQYLIGAGMDVQMENNPYLLFIYTSFQERATFISHGNTARLANQHGDKSLAQICGIIASDEKRHETAYTKIVEKLFEIDPNGTVLAFADRMRKKITMPGLLMYDGCDDDLFEHFSAVAQRLGVYTAKDYVDILEFFVERWNVEKLTRLSSEGRKAQDYVCGLAKRLRKLEERAQEKAQQAPTIPFSWIFDREGG
;
A
#
# COMPACT_ATOMS: atom_id res chain seq x y z
N MET A 1 -0.14 9.28 6.72
CA MET A 1 0.45 9.70 8.01
C MET A 1 0.36 8.58 9.04
N ILE A 2 -0.82 8.21 9.57
CA ILE A 2 -0.93 7.10 10.55
C ILE A 2 -0.29 5.80 10.01
N THR A 3 -0.56 5.48 8.75
CA THR A 3 0.08 4.34 8.06
C THR A 3 1.60 4.50 8.01
N GLU A 4 2.15 5.68 7.70
CA GLU A 4 3.62 5.88 7.66
C GLU A 4 4.26 5.69 9.05
N GLU A 5 3.59 6.15 10.10
CA GLU A 5 4.09 6.04 11.47
C GLU A 5 4.12 4.59 11.99
N ALA A 6 3.42 3.67 11.32
CA ALA A 6 3.50 2.24 11.60
C ALA A 6 4.72 1.54 10.96
N LEU A 7 5.70 2.30 10.49
CA LEU A 7 6.96 1.83 9.89
C LEU A 7 7.68 0.69 10.64
N PRO A 8 7.73 0.63 11.99
CA PRO A 8 8.33 -0.50 12.69
C PRO A 8 7.73 -1.86 12.28
N THR A 9 6.41 -1.89 12.02
CA THR A 9 5.70 -3.08 11.55
C THR A 9 6.20 -3.50 10.16
N TYR A 10 6.44 -2.55 9.26
CA TYR A 10 6.84 -2.83 7.88
C TYR A 10 8.27 -3.37 7.81
N GLN A 11 9.19 -2.75 8.56
CA GLN A 11 10.55 -3.26 8.67
C GLN A 11 10.56 -4.66 9.29
N ALA A 12 9.74 -4.92 10.31
CA ALA A 12 9.60 -6.25 10.90
C ALA A 12 9.10 -7.29 9.88
N GLN A 13 8.12 -6.94 9.05
CA GLN A 13 7.62 -7.83 7.98
C GLN A 13 8.70 -8.20 6.96
N ILE A 14 9.55 -7.26 6.57
CA ILE A 14 10.70 -7.57 5.70
C ILE A 14 11.70 -8.47 6.44
N ASN A 15 11.96 -8.21 7.72
CA ASN A 15 12.95 -8.93 8.52
C ASN A 15 12.50 -10.30 9.06
N ILE A 16 11.23 -10.69 8.90
CA ILE A 16 10.81 -12.08 9.10
C ILE A 16 10.91 -12.91 7.81
N THR A 17 11.16 -12.28 6.66
CA THR A 17 11.10 -12.95 5.36
C THR A 17 12.38 -13.74 5.06
N ASP A 18 12.20 -14.99 4.65
CA ASP A 18 13.29 -15.93 4.40
C ASP A 18 14.18 -15.46 3.24
N GLY A 19 15.49 -15.70 3.39
CA GLY A 19 16.51 -15.38 2.39
C GLY A 19 16.90 -13.91 2.29
N ILE A 20 16.16 -12.98 2.89
CA ILE A 20 16.42 -11.53 2.79
C ILE A 20 16.53 -10.80 4.14
N ARG A 21 16.13 -11.43 5.24
CA ARG A 21 16.13 -10.80 6.58
C ARG A 21 17.51 -10.32 7.04
N ASP A 22 17.51 -9.26 7.86
CA ASP A 22 18.70 -8.83 8.57
C ASP A 22 18.94 -9.67 9.84
N GLU A 23 19.89 -10.59 9.77
CA GLU A 23 20.23 -11.52 10.87
C GLU A 23 20.84 -10.85 12.12
N THR A 24 21.33 -9.62 12.00
CA THR A 24 22.13 -8.99 13.08
C THR A 24 21.73 -7.56 13.40
N GLY A 25 20.83 -6.95 12.63
CA GLY A 25 20.54 -5.51 12.64
C GLY A 25 21.60 -4.66 11.92
N ALA A 26 22.69 -5.27 11.48
CA ALA A 26 23.77 -4.64 10.73
C ALA A 26 24.39 -5.58 9.69
N SER A 27 23.62 -6.58 9.21
CA SER A 27 24.13 -7.57 8.26
C SER A 27 24.65 -6.86 6.99
N PRO A 28 25.82 -7.27 6.46
CA PRO A 28 26.42 -6.66 5.27
C PRO A 28 25.75 -7.13 3.97
N SER A 29 24.72 -7.99 4.04
CA SER A 29 24.02 -8.44 2.84
C SER A 29 23.35 -7.26 2.12
N SER A 30 23.27 -7.34 0.78
CA SER A 30 22.58 -6.31 -0.02
C SER A 30 21.11 -6.18 0.37
N TRP A 31 20.46 -7.29 0.75
CA TRP A 31 19.08 -7.29 1.23
C TRP A 31 18.91 -6.52 2.54
N ALA A 32 19.74 -6.81 3.54
CA ALA A 32 19.68 -6.10 4.81
C ALA A 32 20.06 -4.62 4.64
N THR A 33 21.01 -4.32 3.75
CA THR A 33 21.37 -2.93 3.40
C THR A 33 20.20 -2.20 2.76
N TRP A 34 19.49 -2.82 1.81
CA TRP A 34 18.26 -2.28 1.23
C TRP A 34 17.20 -2.05 2.30
N THR A 35 16.87 -3.05 3.11
CA THR A 35 15.84 -2.94 4.16
C THR A 35 16.13 -1.77 5.10
N ARG A 36 17.37 -1.64 5.60
CA ARG A 36 17.73 -0.52 6.49
C ARG A 36 17.69 0.83 5.78
N ALA A 37 18.16 0.92 4.53
CA ALA A 37 18.16 2.16 3.77
C ALA A 37 16.75 2.61 3.38
N TRP A 38 15.91 1.67 2.91
CA TRP A 38 14.50 1.89 2.64
C TRP A 38 13.78 2.40 3.90
N THR A 39 13.93 1.70 5.04
CA THR A 39 13.32 2.17 6.30
C THR A 39 13.82 3.56 6.71
N ALA A 40 15.09 3.88 6.49
CA ALA A 40 15.61 5.22 6.79
C ALA A 40 15.02 6.31 5.88
N GLU A 41 14.70 5.97 4.62
CA GLU A 41 13.99 6.89 3.72
C GLU A 41 12.54 7.08 4.19
N GLU A 42 11.80 6.00 4.39
CA GLU A 42 10.39 5.95 4.84
C GLU A 42 10.13 6.71 6.14
N ASN A 43 11.08 6.66 7.08
CA ASN A 43 10.94 7.34 8.37
C ASN A 43 10.64 8.84 8.19
N ARG A 44 11.19 9.47 7.15
CA ARG A 44 11.00 10.90 6.89
C ARG A 44 9.55 11.25 6.53
N ASP A 45 8.79 10.30 6.00
CA ASP A 45 7.46 10.54 5.46
C ASP A 45 6.43 10.70 6.58
N GLY A 46 6.46 9.79 7.56
CA GLY A 46 5.74 9.94 8.82
C GLY A 46 6.15 11.22 9.56
N ASP A 47 7.46 11.43 9.71
CA ASP A 47 8.04 12.58 10.41
C ASP A 47 7.56 13.94 9.85
N LEU A 48 7.50 14.06 8.52
CA LEU A 48 7.12 15.29 7.84
C LEU A 48 5.61 15.53 7.91
N LEU A 49 4.81 14.50 7.65
CA LEU A 49 3.35 14.57 7.72
C LEU A 49 2.86 14.84 9.15
N ASN A 50 3.51 14.24 10.15
CA ASN A 50 3.20 14.46 11.56
C ASN A 50 3.37 15.93 11.94
N LYS A 51 4.56 16.50 11.68
CA LYS A 51 4.86 17.90 11.99
C LYS A 51 3.94 18.85 11.23
N TYR A 52 3.61 18.56 9.97
CA TYR A 52 2.64 19.34 9.21
C TYR A 52 1.25 19.32 9.86
N LEU A 53 0.73 18.13 10.18
CA LEU A 53 -0.60 17.99 10.81
C LEU A 53 -0.66 18.65 12.19
N TYR A 54 0.37 18.47 13.01
CA TYR A 54 0.50 19.13 14.31
C TYR A 54 0.43 20.66 14.18
N LEU A 55 1.23 21.24 13.28
CA LEU A 55 1.28 22.69 13.08
C LEU A 55 0.02 23.26 12.42
N SER A 56 -0.73 22.44 11.67
CA SER A 56 -1.95 22.87 11.02
C SER A 56 -3.04 23.32 12.00
N GLY A 57 -3.07 22.75 13.21
CA GLY A 57 -4.15 22.95 14.19
C GLY A 57 -5.53 22.46 13.72
N ARG A 58 -5.59 21.65 12.65
CA ARG A 58 -6.86 21.20 12.04
C ARG A 58 -7.36 19.86 12.59
N VAL A 59 -6.48 19.08 13.22
CA VAL A 59 -6.73 17.71 13.67
C VAL A 59 -6.48 17.55 15.16
N ASP A 60 -7.09 16.53 15.76
CA ASP A 60 -6.82 16.11 17.15
C ASP A 60 -5.61 15.16 17.16
N MET A 61 -4.43 15.72 17.46
CA MET A 61 -3.19 14.95 17.51
C MET A 61 -3.21 13.87 18.60
N LYS A 62 -3.93 14.06 19.71
CA LYS A 62 -4.02 13.05 20.77
C LYS A 62 -4.75 11.81 20.26
N GLN A 63 -5.83 11.99 19.50
CA GLN A 63 -6.57 10.88 18.90
C GLN A 63 -5.76 10.19 17.80
N ILE A 64 -5.01 10.95 17.00
CA ILE A 64 -4.09 10.39 16.00
C ILE A 64 -2.98 9.56 16.66
N GLU A 65 -2.31 10.08 17.67
CA GLU A 65 -1.23 9.39 18.41
C GLU A 65 -1.75 8.10 19.06
N LYS A 66 -2.94 8.13 19.66
CA LYS A 66 -3.61 6.94 20.20
C LYS A 66 -3.89 5.90 19.10
N THR A 67 -4.30 6.35 17.91
CA THR A 67 -4.55 5.47 16.77
C THR A 67 -3.25 4.81 16.28
N ILE A 68 -2.16 5.57 16.18
CA ILE A 68 -0.82 5.06 15.84
C ILE A 68 -0.39 4.00 16.86
N GLN A 69 -0.56 4.29 18.15
CA GLN A 69 -0.22 3.35 19.22
C GLN A 69 -0.99 2.03 19.09
N TYR A 70 -2.29 2.08 18.80
CA TYR A 70 -3.09 0.87 18.54
C TYR A 70 -2.63 0.14 17.28
N LEU A 71 -2.39 0.84 16.18
CA LEU A 71 -2.00 0.23 14.91
C LEU A 71 -0.65 -0.50 15.02
N ILE A 72 0.35 0.13 15.65
CA ILE A 72 1.66 -0.51 15.90
C ILE A 72 1.48 -1.72 16.83
N GLY A 73 0.69 -1.58 17.90
CA GLY A 73 0.43 -2.67 18.84
C GLY A 73 -0.34 -3.85 18.24
N ALA A 74 -1.25 -3.58 17.29
CA ALA A 74 -1.98 -4.61 16.55
C ALA A 74 -1.09 -5.29 15.49
N GLY A 75 -0.12 -4.56 14.94
CA GLY A 75 0.71 -5.02 13.84
C GLY A 75 -0.10 -5.21 12.56
N MET A 76 0.36 -6.13 11.71
CA MET A 76 -0.27 -6.42 10.43
C MET A 76 -0.07 -7.90 10.08
N ASP A 77 -1.12 -8.57 9.61
CA ASP A 77 -1.03 -9.90 8.99
C ASP A 77 -1.49 -9.83 7.53
N VAL A 78 -0.54 -9.97 6.62
CA VAL A 78 -0.72 -9.96 5.16
C VAL A 78 -0.54 -11.34 4.54
N GLN A 79 -0.44 -12.39 5.36
CA GLN A 79 -0.38 -13.79 4.93
C GLN A 79 0.70 -14.06 3.88
N MET A 80 1.89 -13.52 4.13
CA MET A 80 3.08 -13.64 3.25
C MET A 80 3.90 -14.89 3.54
N GLU A 81 3.61 -15.64 4.61
CA GLU A 81 4.22 -16.95 4.90
C GLU A 81 5.77 -16.92 4.88
N ASN A 82 6.36 -15.80 5.31
CA ASN A 82 7.80 -15.53 5.27
C ASN A 82 8.42 -15.69 3.86
N ASN A 83 7.60 -15.68 2.81
CA ASN A 83 8.00 -15.98 1.45
C ASN A 83 8.37 -14.69 0.69
N PRO A 84 9.62 -14.57 0.20
CA PRO A 84 10.08 -13.36 -0.49
C PRO A 84 9.34 -13.08 -1.79
N TYR A 85 8.81 -14.09 -2.49
CA TYR A 85 8.00 -13.87 -3.69
C TYR A 85 6.69 -13.15 -3.35
N LEU A 86 6.03 -13.58 -2.27
CA LEU A 86 4.78 -12.95 -1.81
C LEU A 86 5.05 -11.54 -1.29
N LEU A 87 6.14 -11.34 -0.54
CA LEU A 87 6.56 -10.03 -0.05
C LEU A 87 6.82 -9.05 -1.21
N PHE A 88 7.68 -9.39 -2.17
CA PHE A 88 8.08 -8.43 -3.20
C PHE A 88 6.95 -8.09 -4.18
N ILE A 89 6.01 -9.01 -4.40
CA ILE A 89 4.78 -8.72 -5.13
C ILE A 89 3.90 -7.77 -4.29
N TYR A 90 3.73 -8.05 -3.00
CA TYR A 90 2.97 -7.20 -2.10
C TYR A 90 3.54 -5.78 -2.01
N THR A 91 4.85 -5.62 -1.77
CA THR A 91 5.48 -4.29 -1.67
C THR A 91 5.41 -3.54 -2.99
N SER A 92 5.60 -4.21 -4.13
CA SER A 92 5.42 -3.58 -5.45
C SER A 92 4.03 -2.97 -5.61
N PHE A 93 2.98 -3.65 -5.16
CA PHE A 93 1.61 -3.12 -5.19
C PHE A 93 1.40 -1.96 -4.20
N GLN A 94 1.90 -2.10 -2.96
CA GLN A 94 1.72 -1.09 -1.92
C GLN A 94 2.42 0.22 -2.28
N GLU A 95 3.66 0.16 -2.71
CA GLU A 95 4.48 1.33 -3.12
C GLU A 95 3.84 2.09 -4.28
N ARG A 96 3.18 1.37 -5.20
CA ARG A 96 2.42 2.02 -6.26
C ARG A 96 1.12 2.64 -5.73
N ALA A 97 0.46 2.01 -4.75
CA ALA A 97 -0.75 2.54 -4.14
C ALA A 97 -0.47 3.81 -3.32
N THR A 98 0.63 3.85 -2.57
CA THR A 98 1.11 5.02 -1.82
C THR A 98 1.54 6.13 -2.78
N PHE A 99 2.28 5.81 -3.85
CA PHE A 99 2.60 6.77 -4.93
C PHE A 99 1.34 7.45 -5.50
N ILE A 100 0.30 6.68 -5.81
CA ILE A 100 -0.97 7.21 -6.33
C ILE A 100 -1.65 8.08 -5.27
N SER A 101 -1.74 7.59 -4.03
CA SER A 101 -2.42 8.26 -2.92
C SER A 101 -1.79 9.61 -2.59
N HIS A 102 -0.46 9.65 -2.43
CA HIS A 102 0.30 10.87 -2.18
C HIS A 102 0.24 11.82 -3.37
N GLY A 103 0.35 11.30 -4.59
CA GLY A 103 0.23 12.10 -5.82
C GLY A 103 -1.15 12.73 -6.00
N ASN A 104 -2.23 12.01 -5.68
CA ASN A 104 -3.59 12.56 -5.68
C ASN A 104 -3.77 13.62 -4.59
N THR A 105 -3.29 13.34 -3.39
CA THR A 105 -3.35 14.30 -2.27
C THR A 105 -2.57 15.58 -2.59
N ALA A 106 -1.41 15.48 -3.24
CA ALA A 106 -0.64 16.63 -3.70
C ALA A 106 -1.43 17.50 -4.69
N ARG A 107 -2.15 16.87 -5.63
CA ARG A 107 -3.03 17.58 -6.58
C ARG A 107 -4.17 18.30 -5.86
N LEU A 108 -4.84 17.64 -4.93
CA LEU A 108 -5.91 18.23 -4.12
C LEU A 108 -5.40 19.41 -3.28
N ALA A 109 -4.26 19.26 -2.60
CA ALA A 109 -3.64 20.33 -1.84
C ALA A 109 -3.38 21.58 -2.70
N ASN A 110 -2.84 21.38 -3.92
CA ASN A 110 -2.61 22.48 -4.85
C ASN A 110 -3.92 23.13 -5.34
N GLN A 111 -4.97 22.34 -5.60
CA GLN A 111 -6.31 22.86 -5.95
C GLN A 111 -6.91 23.71 -4.83
N HIS A 112 -6.64 23.35 -3.57
CA HIS A 112 -7.06 24.12 -2.39
C HIS A 112 -6.10 25.25 -2.01
N GLY A 113 -5.07 25.51 -2.82
CA GLY A 113 -4.14 26.63 -2.65
C GLY A 113 -2.99 26.38 -1.65
N ASP A 114 -2.88 25.19 -1.07
CA ASP A 114 -1.77 24.83 -0.19
C ASP A 114 -0.60 24.24 -0.99
N LYS A 115 0.26 25.13 -1.48
CA LYS A 115 1.46 24.75 -2.23
C LYS A 115 2.48 23.99 -1.39
N SER A 116 2.53 24.24 -0.09
CA SER A 116 3.50 23.59 0.80
C SER A 116 3.12 22.13 1.02
N LEU A 117 1.84 21.86 1.31
CA LEU A 117 1.33 20.50 1.40
C LEU A 117 1.45 19.76 0.06
N ALA A 118 1.18 20.43 -1.06
CA ALA A 118 1.37 19.84 -2.39
C ALA A 118 2.84 19.41 -2.61
N GLN A 119 3.80 20.23 -2.20
CA GLN A 119 5.21 19.89 -2.28
C GLN A 119 5.60 18.73 -1.35
N ILE A 120 5.09 18.73 -0.11
CA ILE A 120 5.30 17.65 0.87
C ILE A 120 4.85 16.31 0.28
N CYS A 121 3.58 16.21 -0.12
CA CYS A 121 3.03 14.99 -0.70
C CYS A 121 3.73 14.59 -2.01
N GLY A 122 4.16 15.57 -2.81
CA GLY A 122 4.90 15.31 -4.06
C GLY A 122 6.31 14.74 -3.82
N ILE A 123 7.01 15.18 -2.78
CA ILE A 123 8.32 14.64 -2.40
C ILE A 123 8.18 13.20 -1.93
N ILE A 124 7.22 12.93 -1.03
CA ILE A 124 6.94 11.58 -0.55
C ILE A 124 6.64 10.67 -1.74
N ALA A 125 5.68 11.04 -2.60
CA ALA A 125 5.36 10.28 -3.82
C ALA A 125 6.58 10.01 -4.72
N SER A 126 7.57 10.92 -4.76
CA SER A 126 8.79 10.71 -5.55
C SER A 126 9.69 9.61 -4.97
N ASP A 127 9.69 9.43 -3.65
CA ASP A 127 10.41 8.37 -2.95
C ASP A 127 9.71 7.02 -3.21
N GLU A 128 8.39 6.95 -3.00
CA GLU A 128 7.54 5.78 -3.31
C GLU A 128 7.77 5.27 -4.75
N LYS A 129 7.92 6.20 -5.72
CA LYS A 129 8.12 5.81 -7.11
C LYS A 129 9.46 5.09 -7.34
N ARG A 130 10.50 5.47 -6.59
CA ARG A 130 11.81 4.82 -6.66
C ARG A 130 11.75 3.45 -5.98
N HIS A 131 11.05 3.33 -4.86
CA HIS A 131 10.84 2.07 -4.16
C HIS A 131 10.01 1.09 -4.99
N GLU A 132 8.88 1.53 -5.57
CA GLU A 132 8.09 0.77 -6.55
C GLU A 132 9.00 0.22 -7.65
N THR A 133 9.86 1.08 -8.22
CA THR A 133 10.77 0.69 -9.29
C THR A 133 11.77 -0.38 -8.85
N ALA A 134 12.30 -0.29 -7.63
CA ALA A 134 13.22 -1.27 -7.08
C ALA A 134 12.53 -2.63 -6.88
N TYR A 135 11.38 -2.67 -6.22
CA TYR A 135 10.63 -3.91 -5.98
C TYR A 135 10.11 -4.54 -7.29
N THR A 136 9.67 -3.71 -8.24
CA THR A 136 9.26 -4.17 -9.57
C THR A 136 10.38 -4.92 -10.28
N LYS A 137 11.62 -4.42 -10.21
CA LYS A 137 12.81 -5.05 -10.81
C LYS A 137 13.17 -6.37 -10.13
N ILE A 138 12.97 -6.47 -8.82
CA ILE A 138 13.19 -7.73 -8.09
C ILE A 138 12.22 -8.80 -8.62
N VAL A 139 10.93 -8.48 -8.71
CA VAL A 139 9.92 -9.43 -9.23
C VAL A 139 10.14 -9.73 -10.71
N GLU A 140 10.53 -8.75 -11.51
CA GLU A 140 10.95 -8.98 -12.91
C GLU A 140 12.08 -10.00 -12.99
N LYS A 141 13.09 -9.89 -12.11
CA LYS A 141 14.17 -10.87 -12.05
C LYS A 141 13.69 -12.25 -11.59
N LEU A 142 12.75 -12.31 -10.64
CA LEU A 142 12.13 -13.57 -10.21
C LEU A 142 11.39 -14.25 -11.37
N PHE A 143 10.69 -13.50 -12.22
CA PHE A 143 10.07 -14.05 -13.43
C PHE A 143 11.08 -14.58 -14.46
N GLU A 144 12.28 -13.99 -14.56
CA GLU A 144 13.33 -14.51 -15.43
C GLU A 144 13.90 -15.85 -14.95
N ILE A 145 14.10 -16.00 -13.63
CA ILE A 145 14.79 -17.17 -13.06
C ILE A 145 13.84 -18.30 -12.64
N ASP A 146 12.63 -17.95 -12.21
CA ASP A 146 11.60 -18.88 -11.74
C ASP A 146 10.20 -18.40 -12.13
N PRO A 147 9.85 -18.46 -13.43
CA PRO A 147 8.56 -17.99 -13.92
C PRO A 147 7.38 -18.78 -13.33
N ASN A 148 7.57 -20.06 -12.97
CA ASN A 148 6.52 -20.90 -12.39
C ASN A 148 6.22 -20.51 -10.95
N GLY A 149 7.23 -20.45 -10.07
CA GLY A 149 7.03 -20.04 -8.68
C GLY A 149 6.48 -18.62 -8.60
N THR A 150 7.01 -17.70 -9.43
CA THR A 150 6.60 -16.30 -9.42
C THR A 150 5.15 -16.10 -9.85
N VAL A 151 4.68 -16.75 -10.92
CA VAL A 151 3.27 -16.63 -11.34
C VAL A 151 2.31 -17.26 -10.34
N LEU A 152 2.71 -18.36 -9.68
CA LEU A 152 1.92 -18.99 -8.61
C LEU A 152 1.79 -18.07 -7.41
N ALA A 153 2.90 -17.45 -6.97
CA ALA A 153 2.92 -16.45 -5.91
C ALA A 153 2.07 -15.23 -6.24
N PHE A 154 2.12 -14.74 -7.49
CA PHE A 154 1.29 -13.63 -7.92
C PHE A 154 -0.20 -13.97 -7.88
N ALA A 155 -0.58 -15.14 -8.42
CA ALA A 155 -1.95 -15.62 -8.34
C ALA A 155 -2.42 -15.83 -6.90
N ASP A 156 -1.56 -16.35 -6.01
CA ASP A 156 -1.86 -16.50 -4.59
C ASP A 156 -2.12 -15.14 -3.91
N ARG A 157 -1.25 -14.15 -4.12
CA ARG A 157 -1.49 -12.78 -3.63
C ARG A 157 -2.78 -12.19 -4.14
N MET A 158 -3.09 -12.36 -5.42
CA MET A 158 -4.35 -11.86 -5.98
C MET A 158 -5.58 -12.57 -5.41
N ARG A 159 -5.49 -13.86 -5.06
CA ARG A 159 -6.59 -14.59 -4.39
C ARG A 159 -6.82 -14.11 -2.95
N LYS A 160 -5.74 -13.89 -2.19
CA LYS A 160 -5.84 -13.35 -0.82
C LYS A 160 -6.07 -11.84 -0.78
N LYS A 161 -6.07 -11.17 -1.95
CA LYS A 161 -6.10 -9.72 -2.15
C LYS A 161 -4.84 -9.02 -1.59
N ILE A 162 -4.58 -7.81 -2.09
CA ILE A 162 -3.59 -6.92 -1.46
C ILE A 162 -4.26 -6.20 -0.30
N THR A 163 -3.98 -6.69 0.91
CA THR A 163 -4.50 -6.10 2.16
C THR A 163 -3.79 -4.80 2.46
N MET A 164 -4.52 -3.76 2.87
CA MET A 164 -3.91 -2.47 3.22
C MET A 164 -3.20 -2.54 4.58
N PRO A 165 -2.03 -1.88 4.74
CA PRO A 165 -1.30 -1.96 6.01
C PRO A 165 -2.03 -1.36 7.20
N GLY A 166 -2.88 -0.37 6.95
CA GLY A 166 -3.74 0.26 7.96
C GLY A 166 -5.05 -0.48 8.26
N LEU A 167 -5.25 -1.73 7.78
CA LEU A 167 -6.53 -2.44 7.91
C LEU A 167 -7.02 -2.54 9.38
N LEU A 168 -6.10 -2.73 10.32
CA LEU A 168 -6.39 -2.88 11.76
C LEU A 168 -6.38 -1.54 12.53
N MET A 169 -6.55 -0.42 11.82
CA MET A 169 -6.56 0.91 12.42
C MET A 169 -7.76 1.08 13.35
N TYR A 170 -7.51 1.58 14.56
CA TYR A 170 -8.51 1.75 15.62
C TYR A 170 -8.17 2.96 16.48
N ASP A 171 -9.14 3.83 16.77
CA ASP A 171 -8.94 5.07 17.55
C ASP A 171 -9.45 4.97 19.00
N GLY A 172 -9.94 3.79 19.40
CA GLY A 172 -10.54 3.56 20.71
C GLY A 172 -12.05 3.79 20.79
N CYS A 173 -12.72 4.10 19.67
CA CYS A 173 -14.18 4.24 19.64
C CYS A 173 -14.84 3.71 18.36
N ASP A 174 -14.17 3.74 17.22
CA ASP A 174 -14.72 3.28 15.94
C ASP A 174 -14.08 1.94 15.52
N ASP A 175 -14.86 0.86 15.63
CA ASP A 175 -14.42 -0.49 15.27
C ASP A 175 -14.27 -0.69 13.74
N ASP A 176 -14.89 0.17 12.93
CA ASP A 176 -14.90 0.13 11.47
C ASP A 176 -14.07 1.28 10.84
N LEU A 177 -13.15 1.87 11.63
CA LEU A 177 -12.41 3.09 11.28
C LEU A 177 -11.67 3.01 9.93
N PHE A 178 -11.07 1.87 9.60
CA PHE A 178 -10.42 1.68 8.31
C PHE A 178 -11.41 1.73 7.13
N GLU A 179 -12.58 1.12 7.27
CA GLU A 179 -13.61 1.14 6.22
C GLU A 179 -14.19 2.54 6.05
N HIS A 180 -14.45 3.26 7.15
CA HIS A 180 -14.89 4.65 7.10
C HIS A 180 -13.83 5.56 6.45
N PHE A 181 -12.55 5.42 6.83
CA PHE A 181 -11.44 6.14 6.21
C PHE A 181 -11.35 5.84 4.71
N SER A 182 -11.42 4.56 4.33
CA SER A 182 -11.33 4.11 2.94
C SER A 182 -12.47 4.65 2.09
N ALA A 183 -13.69 4.74 2.65
CA ALA A 183 -14.83 5.33 1.97
C ALA A 183 -14.64 6.83 1.67
N VAL A 184 -14.02 7.59 2.59
CA VAL A 184 -13.67 9.00 2.37
C VAL A 184 -12.58 9.12 1.30
N ALA A 185 -11.51 8.32 1.38
CA ALA A 185 -10.43 8.32 0.39
C ALA A 185 -10.94 7.98 -1.02
N GLN A 186 -11.85 7.01 -1.13
CA GLN A 186 -12.55 6.63 -2.36
C GLN A 186 -13.40 7.78 -2.92
N ARG A 187 -14.18 8.46 -2.07
CA ARG A 187 -15.06 9.57 -2.47
C ARG A 187 -14.27 10.78 -2.95
N LEU A 188 -13.14 11.09 -2.29
CA LEU A 188 -12.25 12.19 -2.67
C LEU A 188 -11.35 11.85 -3.87
N GLY A 189 -11.38 10.60 -4.35
CA GLY A 189 -10.52 10.15 -5.45
C GLY A 189 -9.03 10.11 -5.08
N VAL A 190 -8.70 9.97 -3.80
CA VAL A 190 -7.32 9.84 -3.32
C VAL A 190 -6.78 8.45 -3.67
N TYR A 191 -7.55 7.41 -3.34
CA TYR A 191 -7.29 6.05 -3.75
C TYR A 191 -8.61 5.31 -3.86
N THR A 192 -8.81 4.64 -4.99
CA THR A 192 -10.09 4.04 -5.36
C THR A 192 -9.95 2.56 -5.72
N ALA A 193 -11.08 1.86 -5.74
CA ALA A 193 -11.16 0.51 -6.29
C ALA A 193 -10.68 0.46 -7.76
N LYS A 194 -10.85 1.55 -8.53
CA LYS A 194 -10.31 1.66 -9.88
C LYS A 194 -8.79 1.68 -9.88
N ASP A 195 -8.16 2.43 -8.97
CA ASP A 195 -6.69 2.48 -8.84
C ASP A 195 -6.13 1.10 -8.52
N TYR A 196 -6.79 0.32 -7.66
CA TYR A 196 -6.40 -1.07 -7.40
C TYR A 196 -6.36 -1.92 -8.69
N VAL A 197 -7.38 -1.79 -9.55
CA VAL A 197 -7.43 -2.52 -10.82
C VAL A 197 -6.37 -2.00 -11.80
N ASP A 198 -6.13 -0.70 -11.85
CA ASP A 198 -5.10 -0.09 -12.68
C ASP A 198 -3.68 -0.55 -12.28
N ILE A 199 -3.42 -0.71 -10.98
CA ILE A 199 -2.18 -1.28 -10.45
C ILE A 199 -2.03 -2.75 -10.90
N LEU A 200 -3.09 -3.56 -10.79
CA LEU A 200 -3.05 -4.95 -11.24
C LEU A 200 -2.73 -5.05 -12.74
N GLU A 201 -3.43 -4.29 -13.57
CA GLU A 201 -3.17 -4.27 -15.02
C GLU A 201 -1.75 -3.83 -15.34
N PHE A 202 -1.27 -2.78 -14.66
CA PHE A 202 0.10 -2.31 -14.79
C PHE A 202 1.11 -3.43 -14.51
N PHE A 203 0.96 -4.19 -13.42
CA PHE A 203 1.91 -5.26 -13.08
C PHE A 203 1.80 -6.50 -13.98
N VAL A 204 0.60 -6.83 -14.46
CA VAL A 204 0.41 -7.87 -15.49
C VAL A 204 1.17 -7.53 -16.76
N GLU A 205 1.09 -6.27 -17.20
CA GLU A 205 1.83 -5.79 -18.38
C GLU A 205 3.33 -5.68 -18.09
N ARG A 206 3.70 -5.02 -16.99
CA ARG A 206 5.09 -4.70 -16.63
C ARG A 206 5.96 -5.94 -16.47
N TRP A 207 5.41 -7.02 -15.92
CA TRP A 207 6.09 -8.31 -15.78
C TRP A 207 5.83 -9.26 -16.97
N ASN A 208 5.18 -8.79 -18.02
CA ASN A 208 4.86 -9.55 -19.23
C ASN A 208 4.16 -10.89 -18.93
N VAL A 209 3.26 -10.91 -17.94
CA VAL A 209 2.67 -12.16 -17.42
C VAL A 209 1.94 -12.93 -18.52
N GLU A 210 1.22 -12.25 -19.42
CA GLU A 210 0.54 -12.87 -20.56
C GLU A 210 1.49 -13.59 -21.55
N LYS A 211 2.74 -13.14 -21.63
CA LYS A 211 3.73 -13.66 -22.59
C LYS A 211 4.62 -14.75 -22.00
N LEU A 212 4.43 -15.10 -20.72
CA LEU A 212 5.18 -16.19 -20.10
C LEU A 212 4.90 -17.52 -20.83
N THR A 213 5.96 -18.22 -21.18
CA THR A 213 5.90 -19.54 -21.84
C THR A 213 6.59 -20.60 -20.99
N ARG A 214 6.41 -21.89 -21.35
CA ARG A 214 7.03 -23.03 -20.64
C ARG A 214 6.65 -23.14 -19.15
N LEU A 215 5.45 -22.67 -18.81
CA LEU A 215 4.86 -22.88 -17.49
C LEU A 215 4.37 -24.33 -17.33
N SER A 216 4.32 -24.79 -16.09
CA SER A 216 3.63 -25.99 -15.65
C SER A 216 2.11 -25.87 -15.90
N SER A 217 1.36 -26.95 -15.68
CA SER A 217 -0.11 -26.90 -15.79
C SER A 217 -0.74 -25.95 -14.77
N GLU A 218 -0.22 -25.93 -13.55
CA GLU A 218 -0.65 -25.03 -12.48
C GLU A 218 -0.23 -23.59 -12.75
N GLY A 219 1.00 -23.39 -13.25
CA GLY A 219 1.50 -22.08 -13.67
C GLY A 219 0.63 -21.44 -14.76
N ARG A 220 0.17 -22.22 -15.75
CA ARG A 220 -0.78 -21.72 -16.77
C ARG A 220 -2.13 -21.32 -16.17
N LYS A 221 -2.68 -22.11 -15.24
CA LYS A 221 -3.93 -21.73 -14.54
C LYS A 221 -3.77 -20.45 -13.72
N ALA A 222 -2.61 -20.26 -13.10
CA ALA A 222 -2.26 -19.04 -12.36
C ALA A 222 -2.13 -17.84 -13.30
N GLN A 223 -1.46 -18.00 -14.44
CA GLN A 223 -1.36 -16.99 -15.49
C GLN A 223 -2.74 -16.58 -16.00
N ASP A 224 -3.58 -17.54 -16.41
CA ASP A 224 -4.95 -17.29 -16.88
C ASP A 224 -5.79 -16.55 -15.83
N TYR A 225 -5.67 -16.95 -14.56
CA TYR A 225 -6.37 -16.31 -13.46
C TYR A 225 -5.95 -14.84 -13.31
N VAL A 226 -4.65 -14.56 -13.23
CA VAL A 226 -4.14 -13.20 -13.01
C VAL A 226 -4.50 -12.29 -14.18
N CYS A 227 -4.27 -12.72 -15.42
CA CYS A 227 -4.58 -11.93 -16.61
C CYS A 227 -6.10 -11.73 -16.81
N GLY A 228 -6.91 -12.71 -16.40
CA GLY A 228 -8.38 -12.60 -16.42
C GLY A 228 -8.96 -11.76 -15.28
N LEU A 229 -8.25 -11.64 -14.16
CA LEU A 229 -8.76 -11.00 -12.94
C LEU A 229 -9.00 -9.51 -13.13
N ALA A 230 -8.06 -8.79 -13.76
CA ALA A 230 -8.20 -7.36 -14.04
C ALA A 230 -9.51 -7.03 -14.76
N LYS A 231 -9.77 -7.73 -15.89
CA LYS A 231 -11.00 -7.59 -16.68
C LYS A 231 -12.26 -7.89 -15.86
N ARG A 232 -12.19 -8.86 -14.94
CA ARG A 232 -13.32 -9.22 -14.06
C ARG A 232 -13.56 -8.12 -13.02
N LEU A 233 -12.50 -7.62 -12.38
CA LEU A 233 -12.61 -6.58 -11.35
C LEU A 233 -13.12 -5.26 -11.95
N ARG A 234 -12.66 -4.89 -13.15
CA ARG A 234 -13.16 -3.70 -13.88
C ARG A 234 -14.68 -3.70 -14.02
N LYS A 235 -15.26 -4.83 -14.49
CA LYS A 235 -16.72 -4.98 -14.62
C LYS A 235 -17.48 -4.94 -13.30
N LEU A 236 -16.85 -5.37 -12.20
CA LEU A 236 -17.46 -5.31 -10.88
C LEU A 236 -17.42 -3.88 -10.33
N GLU A 237 -16.33 -3.17 -10.59
CA GLU A 237 -16.10 -1.79 -10.19
C GLU A 237 -17.09 -0.84 -10.88
N GLU A 238 -17.27 -0.94 -12.20
CA GLU A 238 -18.26 -0.18 -12.96
C GLU A 238 -19.68 -0.34 -12.38
N ARG A 239 -20.07 -1.56 -12.02
CA ARG A 239 -21.38 -1.87 -11.41
C ARG A 239 -21.52 -1.38 -9.97
N ALA A 240 -20.42 -1.23 -9.24
CA ALA A 240 -20.41 -0.76 -7.87
C ALA A 240 -20.53 0.77 -7.82
N GLN A 241 -19.86 1.49 -8.73
CA GLN A 241 -19.98 2.94 -8.85
C GLN A 241 -21.42 3.38 -9.17
N GLU A 242 -22.14 2.64 -10.01
CA GLU A 242 -23.55 2.90 -10.31
C GLU A 242 -24.47 2.86 -9.07
N LYS A 243 -24.06 2.15 -8.01
CA LYS A 243 -24.82 2.00 -6.76
C LYS A 243 -24.35 2.93 -5.64
N ALA A 244 -23.15 3.50 -5.74
CA ALA A 244 -22.54 4.33 -4.70
C ALA A 244 -22.97 5.79 -4.86
N GLN A 245 -24.21 6.12 -4.51
CA GLN A 245 -24.70 7.51 -4.53
C GLN A 245 -25.08 8.10 -3.17
N GLN A 246 -25.08 7.34 -2.07
CA GLN A 246 -25.46 7.85 -0.75
C GLN A 246 -24.70 7.11 0.35
N ALA A 247 -23.53 7.64 0.73
CA ALA A 247 -22.85 7.22 1.96
C ALA A 247 -23.18 8.24 3.07
N PRO A 248 -23.54 7.80 4.28
CA PRO A 248 -23.79 8.70 5.40
C PRO A 248 -22.52 9.48 5.77
N THR A 249 -22.69 10.69 6.30
CA THR A 249 -21.60 11.40 6.96
C THR A 249 -21.29 10.74 8.29
N ILE A 250 -20.01 10.52 8.57
CA ILE A 250 -19.53 9.80 9.75
C ILE A 250 -18.57 10.73 10.51
N PRO A 251 -18.72 10.87 11.84
CA PRO A 251 -17.78 11.64 12.65
C PRO A 251 -16.44 10.92 12.76
N PHE A 252 -15.34 11.67 12.74
CA PHE A 252 -13.99 11.12 12.94
C PHE A 252 -13.33 11.78 14.14
N SER A 253 -12.82 10.97 15.08
CA SER A 253 -12.15 11.50 16.27
C SER A 253 -10.89 12.30 15.93
N TRP A 254 -10.22 11.98 14.82
CA TRP A 254 -9.06 12.72 14.30
C TRP A 254 -9.36 14.18 13.94
N ILE A 255 -10.62 14.55 13.75
CA ILE A 255 -11.05 15.92 13.45
C ILE A 255 -12.02 16.45 14.52
N PHE A 256 -11.81 16.06 15.78
CA PHE A 256 -12.61 16.51 16.93
C PHE A 256 -14.10 16.13 16.79
N ASP A 257 -14.36 14.88 16.38
CA ASP A 257 -15.69 14.31 16.14
C ASP A 257 -16.55 15.09 15.14
N ARG A 258 -15.92 15.91 14.30
CA ARG A 258 -16.60 16.54 13.16
C ARG A 258 -16.88 15.49 12.09
N GLU A 259 -17.97 15.68 11.37
CA GLU A 259 -18.36 14.82 10.25
C GLU A 259 -17.42 15.01 9.05
N GLY A 260 -16.87 13.90 8.55
CA GLY A 260 -16.00 13.87 7.37
C GLY A 260 -16.82 13.85 6.07
N GLY A 261 -16.91 15.00 5.40
CA GLY A 261 -17.48 15.16 4.06
C GLY A 261 -16.51 14.80 2.94
#